data_AF-A0A9E3D7H8-F1
#
_entry.id   AF-A0A9E3D7H8-F1
#
_cell.length_a   1.000
_cell.length_b   1.000
_cell.length_c   1.000
_cell.angle_alpha   90.00
_cell.angle_beta   90.00
_cell.angle_gamma   90.00
#
_symmetry.space_group_name_H-M   'P 1'
#
loop_
_entity.id
_entity.type
_entity.pdbx_description
1 polymer ?
#
loop_
_entity_poly.entity_id
_entity_poly.type
_entity_poly.pdbx_seq_one_letter_code
_entity_poly.pdbx_strand_id
1 'polypeptide(L)' 'MLRVLHVAAELYPWVKSGGLGDVAAALPPALAALGVDARLLLPGFRGFLDAFPGIT' A
#
# COMPACT_ATOMS: atom_id res chain seq x y z
N MET A 1 7.06 -14.49 -14.56
CA MET A 1 6.74 -13.12 -14.11
C MET A 1 6.75 -13.12 -12.59
N LEU A 2 7.47 -12.18 -11.94
CA LEU A 2 7.58 -12.13 -10.49
C LEU A 2 6.30 -11.55 -9.88
N ARG A 3 5.83 -12.16 -8.78
CA ARG A 3 4.64 -11.73 -8.03
C ARG A 3 5.04 -11.36 -6.61
N VAL A 4 4.69 -10.15 -6.17
CA VAL A 4 5.10 -9.62 -4.86
C VAL A 4 3.89 -9.04 -4.15
N LEU A 5 3.64 -9.51 -2.92
CA LEU A 5 2.69 -8.91 -2.01
C LEU A 5 3.46 -8.15 -0.92
N HIS A 6 3.39 -6.83 -0.96
CA HIS A 6 3.87 -5.97 0.11
C HIS A 6 2.83 -5.99 1.23
N VAL A 7 3.28 -6.23 2.47
CA VAL A 7 2.44 -6.15 3.66
C VAL A 7 3.01 -5.05 4.54
N ALA A 8 2.23 -4.03 4.82
CA ALA A 8 2.67 -2.87 5.60
C ALA A 8 1.59 -2.41 6.57
N ALA A 9 2.01 -1.76 7.66
CA ALA A 9 1.11 -1.11 8.62
C ALA A 9 0.82 0.36 8.27
N GLU A 10 1.55 0.94 7.31
CA GLU A 10 1.45 2.34 6.92
C GLU A 10 1.29 2.48 5.40
N LEU A 11 0.54 3.50 4.98
CA LEU A 11 0.36 3.94 3.61
C LEU A 11 0.02 5.43 3.58
N TYR A 12 0.84 6.22 2.89
CA TYR A 12 0.56 7.62 2.63
C TYR A 12 -0.64 7.78 1.66
N PRO A 13 -1.55 8.76 1.87
CA PRO A 13 -1.61 9.70 2.98
C PRO A 13 -2.47 9.23 4.18
N TRP A 14 -3.12 8.06 4.09
CA TRP A 14 -4.22 7.70 5.00
C TRP A 14 -3.81 7.17 6.37
N VAL A 15 -2.75 6.37 6.43
CA VAL A 15 -2.29 5.73 7.67
C VAL A 15 -0.78 5.87 7.73
N LYS A 16 -0.28 6.89 8.42
CA LYS A 16 1.15 7.20 8.41
C LYS A 16 1.61 7.75 9.76
N SER A 17 2.72 7.19 10.24
CA SER A 17 3.49 7.70 11.37
C SER A 17 4.91 8.10 10.99
N GLY A 18 5.48 7.50 9.94
CA GLY A 18 6.87 7.74 9.54
C GLY A 18 7.15 7.35 8.09
N GLY A 19 8.43 7.12 7.76
CA GLY A 19 8.89 6.88 6.38
C GLY A 19 8.35 5.60 5.73
N LEU A 20 7.85 4.63 6.51
CA LEU A 20 7.28 3.39 5.98
C LEU A 20 6.11 3.68 5.04
N GLY A 21 5.21 4.60 5.40
CA GLY A 21 4.06 4.95 4.56
C GLY A 21 4.44 5.54 3.20
N ASP A 22 5.57 6.23 3.11
CA ASP A 22 6.07 6.78 1.83
C ASP A 22 6.60 5.66 0.93
N VAL A 23 7.37 4.74 1.51
CA VAL A 23 7.91 3.60 0.78
C VAL A 23 6.79 2.66 0.32
N ALA A 24 5.82 2.37 1.18
CA ALA A 24 4.67 1.52 0.86
C ALA A 24 3.80 2.11 -0.26
N ALA A 25 3.72 3.45 -0.35
CA ALA A 25 3.04 4.13 -1.44
C ALA A 25 3.86 4.14 -2.75
N ALA A 26 5.18 4.29 -2.67
CA ALA A 26 6.03 4.53 -3.84
C ALA A 26 6.59 3.25 -4.50
N LEU A 27 6.96 2.23 -3.72
CA LEU A 27 7.68 1.06 -4.23
C LEU A 27 6.80 0.12 -5.08
N PRO A 28 5.58 -0.28 -4.68
CA PRO A 28 4.74 -1.16 -5.50
C PRO A 28 4.47 -0.62 -6.92
N PRO A 29 4.06 0.66 -7.13
CA PRO A 29 3.87 1.17 -8.48
C PRO A 29 5.17 1.27 -9.28
N ALA A 30 6.31 1.56 -8.62
CA ALA A 30 7.61 1.56 -9.29
C ALA A 30 8.00 0.15 -9.79
N LEU A 31 7.74 -0.89 -9.01
CA LEU A 31 7.95 -2.28 -9.43
C LEU A 31 6.97 -2.70 -10.54
N ALA A 32 5.72 -2.25 -10.47
CA ALA A 32 4.73 -2.49 -11.51
C ALA A 32 5.17 -1.90 -12.87
N ALA A 33 5.78 -0.71 -12.86
CA ALA A 33 6.35 -0.09 -14.06
C ALA A 33 7.51 -0.91 -14.68
N LEU A 34 8.16 -1.77 -13.89
CA LEU A 34 9.21 -2.69 -14.35
C LEU A 34 8.67 -4.09 -14.71
N GLY A 35 7.35 -4.28 -14.75
CA GLY A 35 6.71 -5.54 -15.15
C GLY A 35 6.53 -6.57 -14.03
N VAL A 36 6.60 -6.15 -12.76
CA VAL A 36 6.30 -7.00 -11.60
C VAL A 36 4.80 -6.93 -11.27
N ASP A 37 4.15 -8.07 -10.98
CA ASP A 37 2.79 -8.07 -10.38
C ASP A 37 2.94 -7.75 -8.89
N ALA A 38 2.99 -6.44 -8.59
CA ALA A 38 3.16 -5.90 -7.25
C ALA A 38 1.80 -5.47 -6.66
N ARG A 39 1.52 -5.92 -5.44
CA ARG A 39 0.29 -5.60 -4.69
C ARG A 39 0.64 -5.15 -3.28
N LEU A 40 -0.27 -4.41 -2.65
CA LEU A 40 -0.14 -3.96 -1.27
C LEU A 40 -1.33 -4.46 -0.44
N LEU A 41 -1.03 -5.05 0.72
CA LEU A 41 -1.98 -5.40 1.77
C LEU A 41 -1.72 -4.53 2.99
N LEU A 42 -2.80 -3.97 3.54
CA LEU A 42 -2.79 -3.14 4.74
C LEU A 42 -3.97 -3.54 5.63
N PRO A 43 -3.86 -3.42 6.96
CA PRO A 43 -5.02 -3.59 7.84
C PRO A 43 -6.17 -2.64 7.48
N GLY A 44 -7.42 -3.01 7.78
CA GLY A 44 -8.59 -2.14 7.64
C GLY A 44 -8.62 -1.03 8.71
N PHE A 45 -7.57 -0.21 8.81
CA PHE A 45 -7.54 0.90 9.74
C PHE A 45 -8.58 1.96 9.36
N ARG A 46 -9.13 2.63 10.39
CA ARG A 46 -10.20 3.61 10.23
C ARG A 46 -9.87 4.68 9.19
N GLY A 47 -8.66 5.26 9.24
CA GLY A 47 -8.23 6.29 8.28
C GLY A 47 -8.23 5.82 6.82
N PHE A 48 -7.98 4.53 6.56
CA PHE A 48 -8.06 3.97 5.21
C PHE A 48 -9.51 3.67 4.81
N LEU A 49 -10.29 3.03 5.69
CA LEU A 49 -11.69 2.69 5.42
C LEU A 49 -12.58 3.92 5.23
N ASP A 50 -12.32 5.00 5.96
CA ASP A 50 -13.05 6.27 5.79
C ASP A 50 -12.74 6.92 4.43
N ALA A 51 -11.52 6.76 3.92
CA ALA A 51 -11.13 7.26 2.61
C ALA A 51 -11.69 6.42 1.45
N PHE A 52 -11.96 5.13 1.70
CA PHE A 52 -12.49 4.18 0.73
C PHE A 52 -13.69 3.40 1.28
N PRO A 53 -14.88 4.03 1.34
CA PRO A 53 -16.07 3.35 1.83
C PRO A 53 -16.41 2.11 1.00
N GLY A 54 -16.66 0.97 1.67
CA GLY A 54 -17.14 -0.27 1.02
C GLY A 54 -16.07 -1.20 0.44
N ILE A 55 -14.79 -1.01 0.79
CA ILE A 55 -13.65 -1.79 0.26
C ILE A 55 -13.35 -3.11 1.01
N THR A 56 -14.34 -3.76 1.62
CA THR A 56 -14.17 -5.03 2.36
C THR A 56 -15.17 -6.08 1.95
#